data_AF-A0A067LQ20-F1
#
_entry.id   AF-A0A067LQ20-F1
#
_cell.length_a   1.000
_cell.length_b   1.000
_cell.length_c   1.000
_cell.angle_alpha   90.00
_cell.angle_beta   90.00
_cell.angle_gamma   90.00
#
_symmetry.space_group_name_H-M   'P 1'
#
loop_
_entity.id
_entity.type
_entity.pdbx_description
1 polymer ?
#
loop_
_entity_poly.entity_id
_entity_poly.type
_entity_poly.pdbx_seq_one_letter_code
_entity_poly.pdbx_strand_id
1 'polypeptide(L)' 'MVGAFWGTRVMEIVKKHDMGGLVWKRIKLTTTRKANAKKRLLRVWQNEDVLRACAEPTPSKTEADVARVAEKDGIDTQT' A
#
# COMPACT_ATOMS: atom_id res chain seq x y z
N MET A 1 -19.99 -67.29 -3.99
CA MET A 1 -20.36 -66.11 -3.18
C MET A 1 -19.21 -65.10 -3.22
N VAL A 2 -19.03 -64.47 -4.38
CA VAL A 2 -17.93 -63.54 -4.68
C VAL A 2 -18.56 -62.14 -4.73
N GLY A 3 -18.19 -61.24 -3.82
CA GLY A 3 -18.74 -59.88 -3.89
C GLY A 3 -18.58 -58.95 -2.67
N ALA A 4 -17.99 -59.39 -1.54
CA ALA A 4 -17.97 -58.56 -0.33
C ALA A 4 -16.76 -57.61 -0.17
N PHE A 5 -15.87 -57.49 -1.16
CA PHE A 5 -14.58 -56.77 -0.99
C PHE A 5 -14.29 -55.68 -2.05
N TRP A 6 -15.32 -55.03 -2.60
CA TRP A 6 -15.13 -53.89 -3.52
C TRP A 6 -15.48 -52.51 -2.93
N GLY A 7 -16.04 -52.45 -1.71
CA GLY A 7 -16.50 -51.18 -1.10
C GLY A 7 -15.57 -50.54 -0.07
N THR A 8 -14.58 -51.24 0.47
CA THR A 8 -13.80 -50.75 1.63
C THR A 8 -12.63 -49.81 1.29
N ARG A 9 -12.24 -49.73 0.00
CA ARG A 9 -11.14 -48.85 -0.42
C ARG A 9 -11.56 -47.40 -0.67
N VAL A 10 -12.85 -47.09 -0.76
CA VAL A 10 -13.32 -45.71 -0.92
C VAL A 10 -13.12 -44.92 0.38
N MET A 11 -13.39 -45.53 1.54
CA MET A 11 -13.04 -44.96 2.84
C MET A 11 -11.53 -44.91 3.07
N GLU A 12 -10.77 -45.86 2.49
CA GLU A 12 -9.30 -45.80 2.52
C GLU A 12 -8.81 -44.57 1.74
N ILE A 13 -9.30 -44.33 0.52
CA ILE A 13 -8.98 -43.14 -0.29
C ILE A 13 -9.41 -41.83 0.41
N VAL A 14 -10.58 -41.82 1.06
CA VAL A 14 -11.05 -40.66 1.86
C VAL A 14 -10.20 -40.45 3.12
N LYS A 15 -9.54 -41.50 3.62
CA LYS A 15 -8.68 -41.48 4.83
C LYS A 15 -7.19 -41.68 4.53
N LYS A 16 -6.75 -41.48 3.28
CA LYS A 16 -5.34 -41.52 2.83
C LYS A 16 -4.71 -40.13 2.71
N HIS A 17 -5.21 -39.08 3.38
CA HIS A 17 -4.51 -37.80 3.36
C HIS A 17 -4.57 -37.06 4.71
N ASP A 18 -3.94 -37.63 5.75
CA ASP A 18 -3.21 -36.80 6.73
C ASP A 18 -1.95 -36.15 6.12
N MET A 19 -1.72 -36.40 4.82
CA MET A 19 -0.69 -35.83 3.97
C MET A 19 -1.09 -34.42 3.51
N GLY A 20 -0.92 -33.41 4.38
CA GLY A 20 -0.78 -32.00 4.00
C GLY A 20 -1.78 -31.47 2.95
N GLY A 21 -3.07 -31.76 3.10
CA GLY A 21 -4.15 -31.56 2.12
C GLY A 21 -4.45 -30.11 1.68
N LEU A 22 -3.63 -29.14 2.09
CA LEU A 22 -3.59 -27.80 1.52
C LEU A 22 -2.16 -27.26 1.67
N VAL A 23 -1.36 -27.36 0.60
CA VAL A 23 0.01 -26.84 0.62
C VAL A 23 -0.06 -25.32 0.50
N TRP A 24 0.23 -24.63 1.60
CA TRP A 24 0.43 -23.18 1.62
C TRP A 24 1.68 -22.85 0.81
N LYS A 25 1.47 -22.47 -0.46
CA LYS A 25 2.58 -22.21 -1.37
C LYS A 25 3.40 -21.02 -0.87
N ARG A 26 4.63 -21.28 -0.44
CA ARG A 26 5.59 -20.23 -0.07
C ARG A 26 6.10 -19.56 -1.34
N ILE A 27 5.53 -18.41 -1.66
CA ILE A 27 5.95 -17.62 -2.84
C ILE A 27 7.26 -16.92 -2.50
N LYS A 28 8.29 -17.15 -3.30
CA LYS A 28 9.59 -16.49 -3.16
C LYS A 28 9.45 -14.98 -3.39
N LEU A 29 10.35 -14.22 -2.76
CA LEU A 29 10.43 -12.78 -3.01
C LEU A 29 11.10 -12.52 -4.37
N THR A 30 10.27 -12.48 -5.43
CA THR A 30 10.72 -12.18 -6.79
C THR A 30 11.08 -10.70 -6.95
N THR A 31 11.85 -10.38 -7.99
CA THR A 31 12.29 -9.01 -8.30
C THR A 31 11.13 -8.04 -8.44
N THR A 32 10.04 -8.41 -9.13
CA THR A 32 8.83 -7.59 -9.25
C THR A 32 8.17 -7.32 -7.90
N ARG A 33 8.14 -8.32 -7.01
CA ARG A 33 7.60 -8.15 -5.64
C ARG A 33 8.48 -7.21 -4.80
N LYS A 34 9.81 -7.29 -4.95
CA LYS A 34 10.75 -6.32 -4.33
C LYS A 34 10.52 -4.89 -4.82
N ALA A 35 10.30 -4.71 -6.12
CA ALA A 35 10.00 -3.40 -6.68
C ALA A 35 8.69 -2.82 -6.12
N ASN A 36 7.65 -3.64 -5.93
CA ASN A 36 6.41 -3.20 -5.30
C ASN A 36 6.61 -2.81 -3.83
N ALA A 37 7.43 -3.57 -3.08
CA ALA A 37 7.79 -3.23 -1.71
C ALA A 37 8.53 -1.88 -1.64
N LYS A 38 9.49 -1.63 -2.54
CA LYS A 38 10.18 -0.33 -2.64
C LYS A 38 9.21 0.82 -2.92
N LYS A 39 8.24 0.63 -3.83
CA LYS A 39 7.20 1.64 -4.10
C LYS A 39 6.33 1.92 -2.87
N ARG A 40 5.98 0.89 -2.09
CA ARG A 40 5.20 1.07 -0.84
C ARG A 40 6.00 1.88 0.19
N LEU A 41 7.27 1.56 0.39
CA LEU A 41 8.14 2.30 1.31
C LEU A 41 8.27 3.77 0.91
N LEU A 42 8.51 4.06 -0.37
CA LEU A 42 8.60 5.44 -0.87
C LEU A 42 7.31 6.23 -0.65
N ARG A 43 6.14 5.60 -0.82
CA ARG A 43 4.85 6.26 -0.55
C ARG A 43 4.67 6.59 0.92
N VAL A 44 5.09 5.70 1.82
CA VAL A 44 5.00 5.94 3.26
C VAL A 44 5.91 7.10 3.65
N TRP A 45 7.14 7.13 3.14
CA TRP A 45 8.05 8.27 3.37
C TRP A 45 7.49 9.59 2.85
N GLN A 46 6.96 9.63 1.63
CA GLN A 46 6.31 10.84 1.12
C GLN A 46 5.15 11.29 1.99
N ASN A 47 4.32 10.36 2.47
CA ASN A 47 3.23 10.69 3.39
C ASN A 47 3.74 11.21 4.72
N GLU A 48 4.79 10.60 5.28
CA GLU A 48 5.44 11.06 6.51
C GLU A 48 6.05 12.45 6.33
N ASP A 49 6.72 12.73 5.20
CA ASP A 49 7.31 14.03 4.88
C ASP A 49 6.23 15.11 4.77
N VAL A 50 5.11 14.82 4.09
CA VAL A 50 3.97 15.74 3.99
C VAL A 50 3.36 16.00 5.37
N LEU A 51 3.15 14.96 6.17
CA LEU A 51 2.58 15.12 7.52
C LEU A 51 3.52 15.90 8.44
N ARG A 52 4.84 15.69 8.34
CA ARG A 52 5.85 16.46 9.08
C ARG A 52 5.85 17.93 8.63
N ALA A 53 5.81 18.19 7.33
CA ALA A 53 5.73 19.54 6.79
C ALA A 53 4.42 20.26 7.20
N CYS A 54 3.32 19.52 7.38
CA CYS A 54 2.06 20.08 7.91
C CYS A 54 2.03 20.20 9.45
N ALA A 55 2.91 19.49 10.17
CA ALA A 55 3.03 19.57 11.63
C ALA A 55 3.95 20.71 12.06
N GLU A 56 4.91 21.11 11.22
CA GLU A 56 5.62 22.37 11.37
C GLU A 56 4.62 23.52 11.15
N PRO A 57 4.54 24.51 12.06
CA PRO A 57 3.71 25.68 11.83
C PRO A 57 4.21 26.33 10.55
N THR A 58 3.29 26.60 9.62
CA THR A 58 3.56 27.32 8.37
C THR A 58 4.53 28.46 8.66
N PRO A 59 5.69 28.58 7.94
CA PRO A 59 6.46 29.81 8.01
C PRO A 59 5.45 30.90 7.66
N SER A 60 5.18 31.73 8.65
CA SER A 60 4.18 32.79 8.61
C SER A 60 4.19 33.37 7.21
N LYS A 61 3.05 33.33 6.51
CA LYS A 61 2.72 34.45 5.63
C LYS A 61 2.75 35.67 6.55
N THR A 62 3.93 36.25 6.74
CA THR A 62 4.07 37.59 7.25
C THR A 62 3.18 38.41 6.36
N GLU A 63 2.21 39.08 6.98
CA GLU A 63 1.19 39.94 6.38
C GLU A 63 1.77 41.00 5.42
N ALA A 64 3.10 41.12 5.36
CA ALA A 64 3.89 41.87 4.41
C ALA A 64 3.72 41.48 2.92
N ASP A 65 3.41 40.23 2.57
CA ASP A 65 3.27 39.86 1.15
C ASP A 65 1.86 40.12 0.58
N VAL A 66 0.83 40.20 1.43
CA VAL A 66 -0.51 40.61 0.99
C VAL A 66 -0.57 42.12 0.74
N ALA A 67 0.16 42.91 1.54
CA ALA A 67 0.28 44.36 1.33
C ALA A 67 1.01 44.72 0.02
N ARG A 68 2.06 43.96 -0.35
CA ARG A 68 2.85 44.23 -1.57
C ARG A 68 2.15 43.88 -2.88
N VAL A 69 1.19 42.96 -2.85
CA VAL A 69 0.36 42.65 -4.03
C VAL A 69 -0.74 43.69 -4.20
N ALA A 70 -1.33 44.18 -3.09
CA ALA A 70 -2.36 45.23 -3.16
C ALA A 70 -1.83 46.61 -3.60
N GLU A 71 -0.56 46.95 -3.31
CA GLU A 71 0.03 48.24 -3.71
C GLU A 71 0.39 48.31 -5.21
N LYS A 72 0.67 47.16 -5.86
CA LYS A 72 0.99 47.14 -7.30
C LYS A 72 -0.23 47.26 -8.22
N ASP A 73 -1.43 47.02 -7.72
CA ASP A 73 -2.66 47.12 -8.51
C ASP A 73 -3.34 48.51 -8.39
N GLY A 74 -2.76 49.44 -7.61
CA GLY A 74 -3.36 50.75 -7.30
C GLY A 74 -2.69 51.98 -7.94
N ILE A 75 -1.62 51.81 -8.72
CA ILE A 75 -0.88 52.92 -9.36
C ILE A 75 -0.83 52.68 -10.87
N ASP A 76 -1.97 52.72 -11.54
CA ASP A 76 -2.03 52.80 -13.02
C ASP A 76 -3.30 53.53 -13.49
N THR A 77 -3.74 54.56 -12.73
CA THR A 77 -4.80 55.47 -13.18
C THR A 77 -4.63 56.84 -12.52
N GLN A 78 -3.64 57.61 -12.97
CA GLN A 78 -3.70 59.08 -13.10
C GLN A 78 -2.33 59.62 -13.55
N THR A 79 -2.10 59.73 -14.85
CA THR A 79 -1.78 60.99 -15.55
C THR A 79 -1.78 60.77 -17.05
#